data_AF-A0A2U9QJH9-F1
#
_entry.id   AF-A0A2U9QJH9-F1
#
_cell.length_a   1.000
_cell.length_b   1.000
_cell.length_c   1.000
_cell.angle_alpha   90.00
_cell.angle_beta   90.00
_cell.angle_gamma   90.00
#
_symmetry.space_group_name_H-M   'P 1'
#
loop_
_entity.id
_entity.type
_entity.pdbx_description
1 polymer ?
#
loop_
_entity_poly.entity_id
_entity_poly.type
_entity_poly.pdbx_seq_one_letter_code
_entity_poly.pdbx_strand_id
1 'polypeptide(L)'
;MLMKILMLCLLNIFWLSSYIFNPLSLGFLILMQTIVTCLLSRILSNSSWMSMTLFLVMVGGLMIVFIYMTSISSNEVFLFPKLKFSLQIIVIWILILNLNFKNNFNNDSLFNMDIFNKEFYKIFLPLNTQSSIFSFLYLLFTLMIIVYLMEMNKGPLRKKY
;
A
#
# COMPACT_ATOMS: atom_id res chain seq x y z
N MET A 1 -1.00 22.72 2.50
CA MET A 1 -1.08 22.32 3.93
C MET A 1 -1.51 20.87 4.08
N LEU A 2 -2.66 20.46 3.51
CA LEU A 2 -3.14 19.07 3.51
C LEU A 2 -2.08 18.05 3.05
N MET A 3 -1.40 18.29 1.92
CA MET A 3 -0.34 17.41 1.42
C MET A 3 0.81 17.23 2.43
N LYS A 4 1.21 18.30 3.13
CA LYS A 4 2.25 18.22 4.17
C LYS A 4 1.79 17.38 5.36
N ILE A 5 0.54 17.55 5.79
CA ILE A 5 -0.06 16.77 6.88
C ILE A 5 -0.12 15.28 6.51
N LEU A 6 -0.53 14.96 5.28
CA LEU A 6 -0.57 13.58 4.82
C LEU A 6 0.84 12.96 4.70
N MET A 7 1.84 13.72 4.23
CA MET A 7 3.23 13.27 4.22
C MET A 7 3.77 13.03 5.64
N LEU A 8 3.44 13.90 6.59
CA LEU A 8 3.74 13.71 8.02
C LEU A 8 3.11 12.42 8.55
N CYS A 9 1.83 12.19 8.26
CA CYS A 9 1.14 10.96 8.64
C CYS A 9 1.84 9.71 8.07
N LEU A 10 2.22 9.71 6.78
CA LEU A 10 2.93 8.58 6.18
C LEU A 10 4.25 8.28 6.90
N LEU A 11 5.07 9.30 7.13
CA LEU A 11 6.35 9.11 7.78
C LEU A 11 6.16 8.51 9.18
N ASN A 12 5.23 9.05 9.97
CA ASN A 12 4.95 8.51 11.31
C ASN A 12 4.48 7.05 11.27
N ILE A 13 3.65 6.67 10.29
CA ILE A 13 3.18 5.29 10.13
C ILE A 13 4.33 4.35 9.74
N PHE A 14 5.21 4.77 8.83
CA PHE A 14 6.41 4.01 8.47
C PHE A 14 7.31 3.79 9.68
N TRP A 15 7.55 4.83 10.49
CA TRP A 15 8.34 4.71 11.71
C TRP A 15 7.67 3.80 12.74
N LEU A 16 6.34 3.85 12.89
CA LEU A 16 5.60 2.92 13.76
C LEU A 16 5.78 1.46 13.32
N SER A 17 5.79 1.20 12.01
CA SER A 17 5.88 -0.15 11.47
C SER A 17 7.17 -0.88 11.82
N SER A 18 8.29 -0.18 11.99
CA SER A 18 9.58 -0.81 12.31
C SER A 18 9.69 -1.32 13.75
N TYR A 19 8.80 -0.88 14.65
CA TYR A 19 8.81 -1.29 16.06
C TYR A 19 7.73 -2.30 16.42
N ILE A 20 6.82 -2.61 15.50
CA ILE A 20 5.69 -3.51 15.75
C ILE A 20 6.01 -4.89 15.20
N PHE A 21 6.12 -5.86 16.10
CA PHE A 21 6.39 -7.27 15.77
C PHE A 21 5.12 -8.10 15.62
N ASN A 22 4.02 -7.69 16.25
CA ASN A 22 2.77 -8.43 16.21
C ASN A 22 2.12 -8.34 14.82
N PRO A 23 1.84 -9.48 14.15
CA PRO A 23 1.37 -9.50 12.76
C PRO A 23 0.02 -8.82 12.59
N LEU A 24 -0.88 -8.95 13.57
CA LEU A 24 -2.20 -8.33 13.53
C LEU A 24 -2.13 -6.80 13.57
N SER A 25 -1.29 -6.25 14.46
CA SER A 25 -1.08 -4.81 14.53
C SER A 25 -0.30 -4.24 13.36
N LEU A 26 0.62 -5.03 12.78
CA LEU A 26 1.28 -4.66 11.54
C LEU A 26 0.26 -4.59 10.39
N GLY A 27 -0.68 -5.54 10.29
CA GLY A 27 -1.77 -5.50 9.32
C GLY A 27 -2.64 -4.24 9.44
N PHE A 28 -2.98 -3.85 10.68
CA PHE A 28 -3.73 -2.61 10.91
C PHE A 28 -2.95 -1.34 10.54
N LEU A 29 -1.65 -1.30 10.83
CA LEU A 29 -0.79 -0.20 10.40
C LEU A 29 -0.72 -0.08 8.86
N ILE A 30 -0.59 -1.21 8.17
CA ILE A 30 -0.53 -1.20 6.70
C ILE A 30 -1.86 -0.72 6.12
N LEU A 31 -3.02 -1.10 6.69
CA LEU A 31 -4.31 -0.53 6.31
C LEU A 31 -4.32 1.00 6.43
N MET A 32 -3.89 1.55 7.56
CA MET A 32 -3.80 3.01 7.72
C MET A 32 -2.84 3.66 6.72
N GLN A 33 -1.70 3.04 6.44
CA GLN A 33 -0.75 3.50 5.44
C GLN A 33 -1.37 3.53 4.03
N THR A 34 -2.14 2.50 3.66
CA THR A 34 -2.79 2.43 2.34
C THR A 34 -3.83 3.54 2.15
N ILE A 35 -4.57 3.90 3.20
CA ILE A 35 -5.52 5.01 3.14
C ILE A 35 -4.79 6.34 2.90
N VAL A 36 -3.73 6.62 3.65
CA VAL A 36 -2.97 7.88 3.51
C VAL A 36 -2.27 7.97 2.15
N THR A 37 -1.72 6.85 1.64
CA THR A 37 -1.10 6.81 0.30
C THR A 37 -2.12 7.03 -0.81
N CYS A 38 -3.34 6.49 -0.71
CA CYS A 38 -4.41 6.74 -1.70
C CYS A 38 -4.87 8.20 -1.70
N LEU A 39 -4.93 8.84 -0.53
CA LEU A 39 -5.25 10.27 -0.43
C LEU A 39 -4.14 11.15 -1.06
N LEU A 40 -2.87 10.78 -0.88
CA LEU A 40 -1.76 11.49 -1.50
C LEU A 40 -1.72 11.29 -3.02
N SER A 41 -1.92 10.07 -3.52
CA SER A 41 -1.96 9.81 -4.96
C SER A 41 -3.10 10.56 -5.62
N ARG A 42 -4.26 10.69 -4.96
CA ARG A 42 -5.37 11.53 -5.41
C ARG A 42 -5.02 13.02 -5.50
N ILE A 43 -4.19 13.55 -4.62
CA ILE A 43 -3.80 14.98 -4.66
C ILE A 43 -2.75 15.21 -5.76
N LEU A 44 -1.89 14.23 -6.02
CA LEU A 44 -0.80 14.32 -7.00
C LEU A 44 -1.26 14.05 -8.44
N SER A 45 -2.28 13.21 -8.61
CA SER A 45 -2.81 12.83 -9.92
C SER A 45 -4.15 13.48 -10.17
N ASN A 46 -4.36 13.96 -11.40
CA ASN A 46 -5.65 14.53 -11.78
C ASN A 46 -6.74 13.45 -11.95
N SER A 47 -6.37 12.17 -12.12
CA SER A 47 -7.33 11.09 -12.33
C SER A 47 -7.70 10.40 -11.01
N SER A 48 -9.00 10.21 -10.79
CA SER A 48 -9.52 9.46 -9.64
C SER A 48 -9.15 7.99 -9.66
N TRP A 49 -9.05 7.42 -10.86
CA TRP A 49 -8.96 5.99 -11.05
C TRP A 49 -7.69 5.37 -10.47
N MET A 50 -6.54 6.03 -10.63
CA MET A 50 -5.27 5.53 -10.11
C MET A 50 -5.31 5.35 -8.58
N SER A 51 -5.89 6.32 -7.87
CA SER A 51 -6.08 6.25 -6.41
C SER A 51 -7.04 5.11 -6.01
N MET A 52 -8.09 4.86 -6.80
CA MET A 52 -9.08 3.82 -6.52
C MET A 52 -8.53 2.41 -6.75
N THR A 53 -7.76 2.19 -7.83
CA THR A 53 -7.14 0.88 -8.10
C THR A 53 -6.09 0.53 -7.06
N LEU A 54 -5.28 1.51 -6.64
CA LEU A 54 -4.31 1.32 -5.57
C LEU A 54 -4.99 0.87 -4.27
N PHE A 55 -6.11 1.50 -3.92
CA PHE A 55 -6.87 1.14 -2.72
C PHE A 55 -7.40 -0.30 -2.77
N LEU A 56 -8.06 -0.68 -3.87
CA LEU A 56 -8.67 -2.00 -4.03
C LEU A 56 -7.64 -3.13 -3.98
N VAL A 57 -6.53 -2.99 -4.72
CA VAL A 57 -5.49 -4.02 -4.79
C VAL A 57 -4.82 -4.20 -3.42
N MET A 58 -4.52 -3.11 -2.72
CA MET A 58 -3.87 -3.18 -1.42
C MET A 58 -4.78 -3.78 -0.33
N VAL A 59 -6.06 -3.37 -0.27
CA VAL A 59 -7.01 -3.93 0.71
C VAL A 59 -7.25 -5.42 0.43
N GLY A 60 -7.38 -5.82 -0.84
CA GLY A 60 -7.54 -7.23 -1.21
C GLY A 60 -6.35 -8.10 -0.78
N GLY A 61 -5.12 -7.62 -1.00
CA GLY A 61 -3.91 -8.32 -0.54
C GLY A 61 -3.83 -8.43 0.99
N LEU A 62 -4.21 -7.36 1.70
CA LEU A 62 -4.20 -7.34 3.17
C LEU A 62 -5.18 -8.33 3.79
N MET A 63 -6.36 -8.52 3.20
CA MET A 63 -7.33 -9.51 3.69
C MET A 63 -6.76 -10.93 3.65
N ILE A 64 -6.03 -11.30 2.60
CA ILE A 64 -5.42 -12.63 2.44
C ILE A 64 -4.34 -12.84 3.51
N VAL A 65 -3.47 -11.83 3.70
CA VAL A 65 -2.42 -11.88 4.74
C VAL A 65 -3.03 -11.98 6.14
N PHE A 66 -4.13 -11.27 6.40
CA PHE A 66 -4.82 -11.29 7.70
C PHE A 66 -5.39 -12.67 8.04
N ILE A 67 -6.03 -13.34 7.07
CA ILE A 67 -6.56 -14.71 7.26
C ILE A 67 -5.42 -15.69 7.54
N TYR A 68 -4.31 -15.58 6.80
CA TYR A 68 -3.16 -16.44 7.00
C TYR A 68 -2.56 -16.28 8.40
N MET A 69 -2.33 -15.04 8.84
CA MET A 69 -1.69 -14.78 10.13
C MET A 69 -2.56 -15.18 11.32
N THR A 70 -3.88 -14.93 11.29
CA THR A 70 -4.79 -15.36 12.37
C THR A 70 -4.86 -16.88 12.50
N SER A 71 -4.58 -17.63 11.42
CA SER A 71 -4.53 -19.10 11.47
C SER A 71 -3.24 -19.68 12.07
N ILE A 72 -2.17 -18.89 12.21
CA ILE A 72 -0.83 -19.38 12.57
C ILE A 72 -0.32 -18.85 13.91
N SER A 73 -0.67 -17.63 14.31
CA SER A 73 -0.10 -17.01 15.53
C SER A 73 -1.00 -17.17 16.76
N SER A 74 -0.43 -17.63 17.87
CA SER A 74 -0.98 -17.46 19.23
C SER A 74 -1.06 -15.97 19.58
N ASN A 75 -2.13 -15.52 20.26
CA ASN A 75 -2.34 -14.14 20.69
C ASN A 75 -1.25 -13.64 21.67
N GLU A 76 -0.09 -13.21 21.16
CA GLU A 76 0.97 -12.63 21.99
C GLU A 76 0.60 -11.22 22.49
N VAL A 77 0.95 -10.95 23.75
CA VAL A 77 0.60 -9.70 24.44
C VAL A 77 1.35 -8.52 23.81
N PHE A 78 0.63 -7.44 23.55
CA PHE A 78 1.16 -6.27 22.87
C PHE A 78 2.20 -5.53 23.73
N LEU A 79 3.47 -5.55 23.31
CA LEU A 79 4.55 -4.77 23.92
C LEU A 79 4.71 -3.43 23.19
N PHE A 80 4.30 -2.33 23.84
CA PHE A 80 4.51 -0.98 23.31
C PHE A 80 5.96 -0.51 23.55
N PRO A 81 6.66 0.03 22.53
CA PRO A 81 7.96 0.67 22.74
C PRO A 81 7.78 2.01 23.47
N LYS A 82 8.08 2.02 24.77
CA LYS A 82 7.90 3.21 25.62
C LYS A 82 9.16 4.09 25.58
N LEU A 83 8.98 5.40 25.36
CA LEU A 83 9.93 6.53 25.47
C LEU A 83 10.88 6.86 24.30
N LYS A 84 11.59 5.93 23.66
CA LYS A 84 12.45 6.29 22.50
C LYS A 84 11.63 6.79 21.29
N PHE A 85 10.41 6.29 21.19
CA PHE A 85 9.45 6.59 20.15
C PHE A 85 9.00 8.07 20.13
N SER A 86 8.77 8.70 21.28
CA SER A 86 8.20 10.05 21.34
C SER A 86 9.18 11.15 20.92
N LEU A 87 10.47 11.02 21.29
CA LEU A 87 11.48 12.05 21.00
C LEU A 87 11.80 12.13 19.50
N GLN A 88 11.81 11.01 18.79
CA GLN A 88 12.13 10.98 17.36
C GLN A 88 11.00 11.53 16.49
N ILE A 89 9.74 11.34 16.88
CA ILE A 89 8.57 11.92 16.18
C ILE A 89 8.61 13.45 16.24
N ILE A 90 9.00 14.01 17.38
CA ILE A 90 9.10 15.45 17.57
C ILE A 90 10.14 16.06 16.61
N VAL A 91 11.28 15.39 16.41
CA VAL A 91 12.32 15.85 15.48
C VAL A 91 11.81 15.86 14.03
N ILE A 92 11.09 14.82 13.62
CA ILE A 92 10.51 14.73 12.27
C ILE A 92 9.50 15.87 12.04
N TRP A 93 8.68 16.17 13.05
CA TRP A 93 7.70 17.26 12.96
C TRP A 93 8.36 18.63 12.79
N ILE A 94 9.44 18.91 13.55
CA ILE A 94 10.17 20.18 13.46
C ILE A 94 10.79 20.35 12.06
N LEU A 95 11.38 19.29 11.51
CA LEU A 95 12.00 19.34 10.17
C LEU A 95 10.98 19.68 9.08
N ILE A 96 9.77 19.12 9.14
CA ILE A 96 8.77 19.28 8.08
C ILE A 96 8.03 20.62 8.20
N LEU A 97 7.84 21.14 9.41
CA LEU A 97 7.28 22.48 9.61
C LEU A 97 8.17 23.56 9.00
N ASN A 98 9.49 23.38 9.06
CA ASN A 98 10.47 24.31 8.48
C ASN A 98 10.61 24.18 6.95
N LEU A 99 10.08 23.14 6.33
CA LEU A 99 10.09 23.00 4.87
C LEU A 99 9.05 23.93 4.23
N ASN A 100 9.53 25.07 3.74
CA ASN A 100 8.78 25.96 2.87
C ASN A 100 8.63 25.35 1.47
N PHE A 101 7.69 24.43 1.32
CA PHE A 101 7.15 24.11 0.00
C PHE A 101 6.47 25.38 -0.54
N LYS A 102 7.12 26.07 -1.48
CA LYS A 102 6.41 26.98 -2.38
C LYS A 102 5.36 26.13 -3.09
N ASN A 103 4.09 26.44 -2.89
CA ASN A 103 3.00 25.87 -3.67
C ASN A 103 3.14 26.37 -5.12
N ASN A 104 4.10 25.84 -5.87
CA ASN A 104 4.17 25.98 -7.32
C ASN A 104 3.19 24.99 -8.00
N PHE A 105 2.11 24.61 -7.31
CA PHE A 105 0.93 24.11 -7.98
C PHE A 105 0.25 25.34 -8.56
N ASN A 106 0.67 25.73 -9.76
CA ASN A 106 -0.03 26.71 -10.56
C ASN A 106 -1.52 26.34 -10.54
N ASN A 107 -2.36 27.29 -10.15
CA ASN A 107 -3.82 27.22 -10.14
C ASN A 107 -4.43 27.01 -11.56
N ASP A 108 -3.62 26.71 -12.57
CA ASP A 108 -4.02 26.69 -13.98
C ASP A 108 -4.52 25.31 -14.48
N SER A 109 -4.85 24.37 -13.60
CA SER A 109 -5.42 23.09 -14.09
C SER A 109 -6.47 22.44 -13.20
N LEU A 110 -7.17 23.22 -12.36
CA LEU A 110 -8.48 22.80 -11.83
C LEU A 110 -9.56 22.74 -12.94
N PHE A 111 -9.24 23.23 -14.15
CA PHE A 111 -10.04 23.12 -15.37
C PHE A 111 -9.52 22.08 -16.37
N ASN A 112 -8.59 21.20 -15.99
CA ASN A 112 -8.48 19.96 -16.74
C ASN A 112 -9.64 19.08 -16.29
N MET A 113 -10.74 19.15 -17.04
CA MET A 113 -11.83 18.19 -16.94
C MET A 113 -11.24 16.83 -16.65
N ASP A 114 -11.76 16.14 -15.64
CA ASP A 114 -11.46 14.74 -15.41
C ASP A 114 -11.76 14.00 -16.73
N ILE A 115 -10.74 13.80 -17.56
CA ILE A 115 -10.86 12.97 -18.75
C ILE A 115 -10.79 11.56 -18.19
N PHE A 116 -11.92 11.13 -17.60
CA PHE A 116 -12.07 10.04 -16.65
C PHE A 116 -11.48 8.71 -17.12
N ASN A 117 -11.15 8.58 -18.41
CA ASN A 117 -10.65 7.34 -19.02
C ASN A 117 -9.41 7.51 -19.92
N LYS A 118 -8.79 8.69 -20.03
CA LYS A 118 -7.64 8.88 -20.95
C LYS A 118 -6.43 8.06 -20.52
N GLU A 119 -6.21 7.90 -19.21
CA GLU A 119 -5.07 7.13 -18.69
C GLU A 119 -5.24 5.62 -18.89
N PHE A 120 -6.45 5.11 -18.76
CA PHE A 120 -6.76 3.72 -19.10
C PHE A 120 -6.55 3.43 -20.58
N TYR A 121 -7.06 4.30 -21.45
CA TYR A 121 -6.96 4.10 -22.88
C TYR A 121 -5.51 4.13 -23.34
N LYS A 122 -4.64 4.88 -22.62
CA LYS A 122 -3.19 4.87 -22.87
C LYS A 122 -2.55 3.50 -22.66
N ILE A 123 -3.11 2.61 -21.85
CA ILE A 123 -2.56 1.27 -21.63
C ILE A 123 -2.74 0.42 -22.91
N PHE A 124 -3.83 0.63 -23.64
CA PHE A 124 -4.14 -0.11 -24.88
C PHE A 124 -3.63 0.59 -26.15
N LEU A 125 -2.90 1.69 -26.02
CA LEU A 125 -2.24 2.31 -27.17
C LEU A 125 -1.18 1.36 -27.73
N PRO A 126 -0.92 1.39 -29.06
CA PRO A 126 0.05 0.53 -29.71
C PRO A 126 1.47 0.65 -29.14
N LEU A 127 1.81 1.79 -28.52
CA LEU A 127 3.07 1.99 -27.82
C LEU A 127 3.21 1.16 -26.53
N ASN A 128 2.10 0.89 -25.85
CA ASN A 128 2.05 0.20 -24.56
C ASN A 128 1.56 -1.25 -24.67
N THR A 129 1.22 -1.74 -25.87
CA THR A 129 0.75 -3.11 -26.06
C THR A 129 1.79 -4.13 -25.57
N GLN A 130 3.08 -3.90 -25.81
CA GLN A 130 4.15 -4.81 -25.36
C GLN A 130 4.18 -4.95 -23.83
N SER A 131 4.02 -3.85 -23.08
CA SER A 131 4.00 -3.92 -21.61
C SER A 131 2.74 -4.60 -21.08
N SER A 132 1.59 -4.40 -21.75
CA SER A 132 0.34 -5.08 -21.42
C SER A 132 0.39 -6.59 -21.67
N ILE A 133 1.04 -7.02 -22.76
CA ILE A 133 1.24 -8.45 -23.07
C ILE A 133 2.19 -9.07 -22.04
N PHE A 134 3.25 -8.36 -21.66
CA PHE A 134 4.18 -8.83 -20.64
C PHE A 134 3.50 -9.02 -19.27
N SER A 135 2.68 -8.06 -18.82
CA SER A 135 1.98 -8.19 -17.53
C SER A 135 0.97 -9.35 -17.53
N PHE A 136 0.28 -9.58 -18.66
CA PHE A 136 -0.60 -10.74 -18.82
C PHE A 136 0.16 -12.06 -18.72
N LEU A 137 1.26 -12.20 -19.47
CA LEU A 137 2.10 -13.41 -19.42
C LEU A 137 2.69 -13.63 -18.03
N TYR A 138 3.11 -12.57 -17.34
CA TYR A 138 3.61 -12.64 -15.97
C TYR A 138 2.54 -13.19 -15.01
N LEU A 139 1.31 -12.67 -15.03
CA LEU A 139 0.21 -13.16 -14.18
C LEU A 139 -0.17 -14.62 -14.50
N LEU A 140 -0.13 -15.01 -15.78
CA LEU A 140 -0.39 -16.40 -16.18
C LEU A 140 0.70 -17.34 -15.67
N PHE A 141 1.96 -16.93 -15.79
CA PHE A 141 3.10 -17.71 -15.33
C PHE A 141 3.11 -17.87 -13.80
N THR A 142 2.82 -16.80 -13.04
CA THR A 142 2.72 -16.90 -11.58
C THR A 142 1.59 -17.83 -11.14
N LEU A 143 0.44 -17.82 -11.83
CA LEU A 143 -0.65 -18.76 -11.55
C LEU A 143 -0.23 -20.22 -11.78
N MET A 144 0.46 -20.52 -12.89
CA MET A 144 0.99 -21.86 -13.16
C MET A 144 1.95 -22.32 -12.06
N ILE A 145 2.87 -21.45 -11.63
CA ILE A 145 3.81 -21.74 -10.54
C ILE A 145 3.06 -22.03 -9.24
N ILE A 146 2.06 -21.21 -8.88
CA ILE A 146 1.29 -21.39 -7.65
C ILE A 146 0.56 -22.73 -7.68
N VAL A 147 -0.09 -23.10 -8.79
CA VAL A 147 -0.75 -24.42 -8.94
C VAL A 147 0.24 -25.56 -8.74
N TYR A 148 1.43 -25.48 -9.36
CA TYR A 148 2.47 -26.48 -9.20
C TYR A 148 2.99 -26.59 -7.75
N LEU A 149 3.18 -25.45 -7.05
CA LEU A 149 3.59 -25.42 -5.65
C LEU A 149 2.53 -26.04 -4.72
N MET A 150 1.24 -25.85 -5.02
CA MET A 150 0.16 -26.43 -4.23
C MET A 150 0.10 -27.96 -4.35
N GLU A 151 0.43 -28.53 -5.50
CA GLU A 151 0.42 -29.99 -5.71
C GLU A 151 1.56 -30.74 -4.97
N MET A 152 2.67 -30.06 -4.69
CA MET A 152 3.82 -30.61 -3.96
C MET A 152 3.50 -30.92 -2.48
N ASN A 153 2.55 -30.20 -1.88
CA ASN A 153 2.18 -30.35 -0.47
C ASN A 153 1.17 -31.48 -0.20
N LYS A 154 1.30 -32.63 -0.88
CA LYS A 154 0.56 -33.87 -0.53
C LYS A 154 1.23 -34.60 0.64
N GLY A 155 1.46 -33.89 1.75
CA GLY A 155 1.74 -34.54 3.04
C GLY A 155 0.47 -35.24 3.55
N PRO A 156 0.57 -36.38 4.27
CA PRO A 156 -0.62 -37.11 4.69
C PRO A 156 -1.47 -36.25 5.63
N LEU A 157 -2.71 -35.94 5.21
CA LEU A 157 -3.69 -35.15 5.96
C LEU A 157 -4.06 -35.73 7.34
N ARG A 158 -3.63 -36.96 7.65
CA ARG A 158 -3.63 -37.57 8.98
C ARG A 158 -2.81 -38.85 8.91
N LYS A 159 -1.86 -39.09 9.82
CA LYS A 159 -1.47 -40.48 10.10
C LYS A 159 -2.70 -41.14 10.73
N LYS A 160 -3.30 -42.10 10.03
CA LYS A 160 -4.24 -43.04 10.64
C LYS A 160 -3.39 -44.01 11.45
N TYR A 161 -3.34 -43.73 12.76
CA TYR A 161 -2.91 -44.58 13.88
C TYR A 161 -1.48 -45.10 13.81
#